data_AF-A0A947F1P5-F1
#
_entry.id   AF-A0A947F1P5-F1
#
_cell.length_a   1.000
_cell.length_b   1.000
_cell.length_c   1.000
_cell.angle_alpha   90.00
_cell.angle_beta   90.00
_cell.angle_gamma   90.00
#
_symmetry.space_group_name_H-M   'P 1'
#
loop_
_entity.id
_entity.type
_entity.pdbx_description
1 polymer ?
#
loop_
_entity_poly.entity_id
_entity_poly.type
_entity_poly.pdbx_seq_one_letter_code
_entity_poly.pdbx_strand_id
1 'polypeptide(L)' 'MDLIKIAQETFHTEADALYKAAERLDQNFLDAISLILQTKGKLIITGVGKSGLVGAKMAATFASTGTSSFFLHP' A
#
# COMPACT_ATOMS: atom_id res chain seq x y z
N MET A 1 -10.30 -28.94 -14.80
CA MET A 1 -9.75 -27.74 -14.14
C MET A 1 -10.40 -27.67 -12.77
N ASP A 2 -9.62 -27.82 -11.70
CA ASP A 2 -10.14 -27.76 -10.33
C ASP A 2 -10.16 -26.30 -9.85
N LEU A 3 -11.35 -25.69 -9.86
CA LEU A 3 -11.51 -24.27 -9.53
C LEU A 3 -11.24 -23.97 -8.05
N ILE A 4 -11.51 -24.91 -7.15
CA ILE A 4 -11.22 -24.75 -5.71
C ILE A 4 -9.72 -24.72 -5.51
N LYS A 5 -9.00 -25.65 -6.15
CA LYS A 5 -7.54 -25.69 -6.08
C LYS A 5 -6.90 -24.39 -6.57
N ILE A 6 -7.40 -23.81 -7.68
CA ILE A 6 -6.89 -22.53 -8.21
C ILE A 6 -7.14 -21.37 -7.23
N ALA A 7 -8.32 -21.31 -6.61
CA ALA A 7 -8.61 -20.30 -5.60
C ALA A 7 -7.68 -20.43 -4.39
N GLN A 8 -7.45 -21.67 -3.91
CA GLN A 8 -6.51 -21.95 -2.82
C GLN A 8 -5.08 -21.53 -3.18
N GLU A 9 -4.59 -21.90 -4.36
CA GLU A 9 -3.26 -21.50 -4.87
C GLU A 9 -3.11 -19.97 -4.96
N THR A 10 -4.17 -19.26 -5.36
CA THR A 10 -4.17 -17.79 -5.41
C THR A 10 -4.00 -17.19 -4.01
N PHE A 11 -4.80 -17.65 -3.03
CA PHE A 11 -4.67 -17.18 -1.65
C PHE A 11 -3.30 -17.52 -1.03
N HIS A 12 -2.76 -18.70 -1.30
CA HIS A 12 -1.42 -19.07 -0.84
C HIS A 12 -0.34 -18.15 -1.43
N THR A 13 -0.44 -17.85 -2.73
CA THR A 13 0.50 -16.94 -3.40
C THR A 13 0.46 -15.53 -2.79
N GLU A 14 -0.73 -15.02 -2.49
CA GLU A 14 -0.88 -13.71 -1.84
C GLU A 14 -0.34 -13.72 -0.40
N ALA A 15 -0.58 -14.78 0.37
CA ALA A 15 -0.03 -14.93 1.71
C ALA A 15 1.52 -14.95 1.71
N ASP A 16 2.13 -15.69 0.78
CA ASP A 16 3.59 -15.73 0.62
C ASP A 16 4.17 -14.36 0.25
N ALA A 17 3.44 -13.56 -0.53
CA ALA A 17 3.84 -12.19 -0.87
C ALA A 17 3.86 -11.29 0.38
N LEU A 18 2.95 -11.49 1.35
CA LEU A 18 2.95 -10.76 2.61
C LEU A 18 4.16 -11.10 3.48
N TYR A 19 4.55 -12.38 3.58
CA TYR A 19 5.76 -12.78 4.30
C TYR A 19 7.02 -12.13 3.71
N LYS A 20 7.16 -12.18 2.38
CA LYS A 20 8.27 -11.51 1.66
C LYS A 20 8.27 -10.00 1.85
N ALA A 21 7.09 -9.38 1.94
CA ALA A 21 6.99 -7.94 2.21
C ALA A 21 7.47 -7.59 3.62
N ALA A 22 7.16 -8.44 4.62
CA ALA A 22 7.62 -8.24 5.99
C ALA A 22 9.16 -8.31 6.10
N GLU A 23 9.81 -9.21 5.36
CA GLU A 23 11.28 -9.34 5.32
C GLU A 23 11.99 -8.12 4.72
N ARG A 24 11.28 -7.30 3.93
CA ARG A 24 11.83 -6.09 3.29
C ARG A 24 11.73 -4.84 4.16
N LEU A 25 11.18 -4.93 5.37
CA LEU A 25 11.10 -3.80 6.29
C LEU A 25 12.49 -3.51 6.86
N ASP A 26 13.08 -2.41 6.39
CA ASP A 26 14.42 -1.96 6.75
C ASP A 26 14.42 -0.46 7.12
N GLN A 27 15.61 0.15 7.17
CA GLN A 27 15.75 1.56 7.50
C GLN A 27 14.99 2.49 6.53
N ASN A 28 14.85 2.13 5.24
CA ASN A 28 14.13 2.96 4.27
C ASN A 28 12.64 3.09 4.64
N PHE A 29 12.06 2.03 5.24
CA PHE A 29 10.69 2.07 5.73
C PHE A 29 10.52 3.06 6.88
N LEU A 30 11.48 3.09 7.82
CA LEU A 30 11.49 4.03 8.94
C LEU A 30 11.68 5.48 8.48
N ASP A 31 12.55 5.68 7.48
CA ASP A 31 12.81 7.00 6.89
C ASP A 31 11.56 7.53 6.18
N ALA A 32 10.85 6.67 5.44
CA ALA A 32 9.58 7.02 4.79
C ALA A 32 8.51 7.44 5.81
N ILE A 33 8.38 6.72 6.93
CA ILE A 33 7.47 7.10 8.02
C ILE A 33 7.84 8.47 8.56
N SER A 34 9.12 8.70 8.84
CA SER A 34 9.61 9.96 9.40
C SER A 34 9.32 11.14 8.46
N LEU A 35 9.53 10.97 7.15
CA LEU A 35 9.21 11.98 6.14
C LEU A 35 7.72 12.32 6.10
N ILE A 36 6.86 11.29 6.16
CA ILE A 36 5.40 11.48 6.17
C ILE A 36 4.98 12.26 7.42
N LEU A 37 5.45 11.86 8.61
CA LEU A 37 5.07 12.49 9.88
C LEU A 37 5.57 13.93 10.02
N GLN A 38 6.70 14.27 9.38
CA GLN A 38 7.26 15.63 9.38
C GLN A 38 6.62 16.54 8.31
N THR A 39 5.75 16.01 7.45
CA THR A 39 5.10 16.78 6.39
C THR A 39 4.13 17.81 6.98
N LYS A 40 4.40 19.10 6.74
CA LYS A 40 3.52 20.21 7.16
C LYS A 40 2.35 20.46 6.19
N GLY A 41 2.43 19.88 4.99
CA GLY A 41 1.45 20.02 3.93
C GLY A 41 0.50 18.82 3.85
N LYS A 42 0.39 18.23 2.66
CA LYS A 42 -0.47 17.07 2.39
C LYS A 42 0.37 15.97 1.77
N LEU A 43 0.12 14.73 2.17
CA LEU A 43 0.69 13.55 1.53
C LEU A 43 -0.07 13.26 0.23
N ILE A 44 0.57 13.52 -0.91
CA ILE A 44 0.00 13.21 -2.23
C ILE A 44 0.43 11.80 -2.63
N ILE A 45 -0.55 10.94 -2.91
CA ILE A 45 -0.33 9.61 -3.46
C ILE A 45 -0.75 9.62 -4.93
N THR A 46 0.05 9.06 -5.81
CA THR A 46 -0.23 9.04 -7.25
C THR A 46 0.06 7.68 -7.85
N GLY A 47 -0.60 7.35 -8.96
CA GLY A 47 -0.42 6.08 -9.66
C GLY A 47 -1.48 5.87 -10.73
N VAL A 48 -1.24 4.90 -11.61
CA VAL A 48 -2.14 4.52 -12.70
C VAL A 48 -2.61 3.07 -12.54
N GLY A 49 -3.75 2.74 -13.13
CA GLY A 49 -4.29 1.37 -13.15
C GLY A 49 -4.51 0.78 -11.74
N LYS A 50 -4.15 -0.49 -11.56
CA LYS A 50 -4.33 -1.20 -10.27
C LYS A 50 -3.59 -0.54 -9.12
N SER A 51 -2.37 -0.05 -9.36
CA SER A 51 -1.61 0.71 -8.36
C SER A 51 -2.30 2.01 -7.98
N GLY A 52 -2.97 2.66 -8.93
CA GLY A 52 -3.82 3.84 -8.67
C GLY A 52 -4.98 3.53 -7.72
N LEU A 53 -5.65 2.38 -7.89
CA LEU A 53 -6.74 1.94 -6.99
C LEU A 53 -6.25 1.70 -5.56
N VAL A 54 -5.10 1.02 -5.40
CA VAL A 54 -4.48 0.80 -4.08
C VAL A 54 -4.06 2.14 -3.47
N GLY A 55 -3.40 3.01 -4.25
CA GLY A 55 -2.98 4.35 -3.81
C GLY A 55 -4.15 5.24 -3.39
N ALA A 56 -5.27 5.19 -4.10
CA ALA A 56 -6.50 5.88 -3.73
C ALA A 56 -7.03 5.40 -2.37
N LYS A 57 -7.00 4.08 -2.12
CA LYS A 57 -7.38 3.53 -0.82
C LYS A 57 -6.41 3.94 0.28
N MET A 58 -5.10 3.94 0.02
CA MET A 58 -4.09 4.42 0.96
C MET A 58 -4.33 5.88 1.35
N ALA A 59 -4.59 6.76 0.38
CA ALA A 59 -4.83 8.18 0.64
C ALA A 59 -6.06 8.40 1.53
N ALA A 60 -7.15 7.67 1.26
CA ALA A 60 -8.34 7.69 2.09
C ALA A 60 -8.06 7.19 3.53
N THR A 61 -7.30 6.11 3.67
CA THR A 61 -6.90 5.58 4.99
C THR A 61 -6.07 6.61 5.75
N PHE A 62 -5.01 7.17 5.16
CA PHE A 62 -4.18 8.19 5.81
C PHE A 62 -5.00 9.40 6.25
N ALA A 63 -5.88 9.91 5.39
CA ALA A 63 -6.75 11.03 5.72
C ALA A 63 -7.67 10.71 6.92
N SER A 64 -8.21 9.49 6.99
CA SER A 64 -9.06 9.05 8.10
C SER A 64 -8.32 8.80 9.41
N THR A 65 -7.01 8.53 9.36
CA THR A 65 -6.16 8.28 10.54
C THR A 65 -5.35 9.51 10.96
N GLY A 66 -5.67 10.70 10.45
CA GLY A 66 -5.11 11.97 10.89
C GLY A 66 -3.93 12.49 10.06
N THR A 67 -3.51 11.78 9.00
CA THR A 67 -2.49 12.26 8.05
C THR A 67 -3.18 12.86 6.84
N SER A 68 -3.19 14.20 6.70
CA SER A 68 -3.86 14.87 5.57
C SER A 68 -3.30 14.36 4.23
N SER A 69 -4.13 13.65 3.44
CA SER A 69 -3.69 12.96 2.22
C SER A 69 -4.73 12.97 1.10
N PHE A 70 -4.28 12.99 -0.15
CA PHE A 70 -5.10 12.94 -1.37
C PHE A 70 -4.46 12.07 -2.44
N PHE A 71 -5.30 11.45 -3.28
CA PHE A 71 -4.86 10.73 -4.46
C PHE A 71 -4.96 11.62 -5.71
N LEU A 72 -3.93 11.59 -6.56
CA LEU A 72 -3.89 12.26 -7.85
C LEU A 72 -3.58 11.24 -8.94
N HIS A 73 -4.51 11.03 -9.87
CA HIS A 73 -4.25 10.22 -11.06
C HIS A 73 -3.43 11.05 -12.06
N PRO A 74 -2.26 10.56 -12.54
CA PRO A 74 -1.49 11.21 -13.60
C PRO A 74 -2.24 11.32 -14.93
#